data_AF-A0A397T454-F1
#
_entry.id   AF-A0A397T454-F1
#
_cell.length_a   1.000
_cell.length_b   1.000
_cell.length_c   1.000
_cell.angle_alpha   90.00
_cell.angle_beta   90.00
_cell.angle_gamma   90.00
#
_symmetry.space_group_name_H-M   'P 1'
#
loop_
_entity.id
_entity.type
_entity.pdbx_description
1 polymer ?
#
loop_
_entity_poly.entity_id
_entity_poly.type
_entity_poly.pdbx_seq_one_letter_code
_entity_poly.pdbx_strand_id
1 'polypeptide(L)'
;MSNNNQGKLQKRESLKATIWQIVNDICNEEADELNVIPTHQFIASLVELVYKQAEMFATNLENFANHANRSTITINDVKLCSRRNDELNTHISEFANSIIEQRATRSSKRE
;
A
#
# COMPACT_ATOMS: atom_id res chain seq x y z
N MET A 1 -18.99 -23.57 -13.73
CA MET A 1 -18.78 -22.58 -12.65
C MET A 1 -17.52 -22.86 -11.80
N SER A 2 -16.86 -24.02 -11.92
CA SER A 2 -15.68 -24.38 -11.10
C SER A 2 -14.34 -23.75 -11.52
N ASN A 3 -14.12 -23.44 -12.81
CA ASN A 3 -12.84 -22.89 -13.30
C ASN A 3 -12.53 -21.45 -12.82
N ASN A 4 -13.56 -20.60 -12.67
CA ASN A 4 -13.34 -19.20 -12.26
C ASN A 4 -12.90 -19.06 -10.79
N ASN A 5 -13.30 -19.98 -9.92
CA ASN A 5 -12.88 -19.94 -8.52
C ASN A 5 -11.44 -20.40 -8.33
N GLN A 6 -11.00 -21.42 -9.08
CA GLN A 6 -9.62 -21.90 -9.03
C GLN A 6 -8.62 -20.82 -9.48
N GLY A 7 -8.93 -20.08 -10.56
CA GLY A 7 -8.09 -18.98 -11.02
C GLY A 7 -8.00 -17.82 -10.03
N LYS A 8 -9.12 -17.48 -9.36
CA LYS A 8 -9.14 -16.45 -8.30
C LYS A 8 -8.32 -16.86 -7.08
N LEU A 9 -8.44 -18.11 -6.65
CA LEU A 9 -7.67 -18.68 -5.54
C LEU A 9 -6.17 -18.64 -5.86
N GLN A 10 -5.74 -19.13 -7.03
CA GLN A 10 -4.34 -19.11 -7.44
C GLN A 10 -3.75 -17.68 -7.46
N LYS A 11 -4.51 -16.71 -7.98
CA LYS A 11 -4.06 -15.31 -8.00
C LYS A 11 -3.92 -14.73 -6.59
N ARG A 12 -4.82 -15.08 -5.68
CA ARG A 12 -4.75 -14.68 -4.27
C ARG A 12 -3.52 -15.26 -3.59
N GLU A 13 -3.27 -16.56 -3.74
CA GLU A 13 -2.11 -17.23 -3.15
C GLU A 13 -0.80 -16.67 -3.71
N SER A 14 -0.73 -16.42 -5.02
CA SER A 14 0.43 -15.78 -5.64
C SER A 14 0.68 -14.38 -5.08
N LEU A 15 -0.37 -13.55 -4.91
CA LEU A 15 -0.22 -12.22 -4.33
C LEU A 15 0.25 -12.28 -2.87
N LYS A 16 -0.31 -13.20 -2.07
CA LYS A 16 0.10 -13.41 -0.69
C LYS A 16 1.55 -13.89 -0.57
N ALA A 17 2.02 -14.75 -1.48
CA ALA A 17 3.42 -15.16 -1.52
C ALA A 17 4.36 -13.97 -1.78
N THR A 18 4.01 -13.07 -2.69
CA THR A 18 4.78 -11.84 -2.92
C THR A 18 4.78 -10.93 -1.70
N ILE A 19 3.63 -10.75 -1.05
CA ILE A 19 3.52 -9.97 0.19
C ILE A 19 4.38 -10.60 1.29
N TRP A 20 4.38 -11.92 1.40
CA TRP A 20 5.21 -12.64 2.36
C TRP A 20 6.69 -12.32 2.19
N GLN A 21 7.21 -12.32 0.95
CA GLN A 21 8.62 -11.98 0.71
C GLN A 21 8.93 -10.56 1.20
N ILE A 22 8.13 -9.58 0.78
CA ILE A 22 8.33 -8.17 1.16
C ILE A 22 8.22 -7.97 2.68
N VAL A 23 7.21 -8.56 3.31
CA VAL A 23 7.02 -8.46 4.77
C VAL A 23 8.15 -9.14 5.52
N ASN A 24 8.62 -10.31 5.05
CA ASN A 24 9.74 -11.00 5.65
C ASN A 24 11.01 -10.14 5.58
N ASP A 25 11.32 -9.55 4.43
CA ASP A 25 12.52 -8.74 4.24
C ASP A 25 12.52 -7.51 5.16
N ILE A 26 11.42 -6.73 5.16
CA ILE A 26 11.26 -5.56 6.05
C ILE A 26 11.32 -6.00 7.53
N CYS A 27 10.63 -7.08 7.89
CA CYS A 27 10.60 -7.54 9.28
C CYS A 27 11.97 -8.00 9.78
N ASN A 28 12.80 -8.61 8.92
CA ASN A 28 14.14 -9.02 9.30
C ASN A 28 15.08 -7.82 9.45
N GLU A 29 15.00 -6.83 8.56
CA GLU A 29 15.76 -5.58 8.66
C GLU A 29 15.48 -4.86 9.99
N GLU A 30 14.19 -4.69 10.33
CA GLU A 30 13.77 -4.06 11.60
C GLU A 30 14.13 -4.92 12.82
N ALA A 31 14.06 -6.24 12.71
CA ALA A 31 14.39 -7.14 13.81
C ALA A 31 15.89 -7.17 14.12
N ASP A 32 16.74 -7.03 13.10
CA ASP A 32 18.18 -6.90 13.25
C ASP A 32 18.52 -5.62 14.04
N GLU A 33 17.89 -4.48 13.72
CA GLU A 33 18.07 -3.23 14.48
C GLU A 33 17.62 -3.37 15.94
N LEU A 34 16.53 -4.10 16.19
CA LEU A 34 15.99 -4.35 17.52
C LEU A 34 16.69 -5.48 18.28
N ASN A 35 17.61 -6.22 17.64
CA ASN A 35 18.26 -7.43 18.16
C ASN A 35 17.25 -8.50 18.63
N VAL A 36 16.20 -8.74 17.85
CA VAL A 36 15.18 -9.77 18.11
C VAL A 36 15.05 -10.73 16.93
N ILE A 37 14.41 -11.88 17.14
CA ILE A 37 14.13 -12.84 16.07
C ILE A 37 12.61 -12.92 15.86
N PRO A 38 12.08 -12.53 14.68
CA PRO A 38 10.66 -12.60 14.43
C PRO A 38 10.23 -14.06 14.25
N THR A 39 9.10 -14.44 14.87
CA THR A 39 8.57 -15.79 14.70
C THR A 39 7.87 -15.93 13.34
N HIS A 40 7.85 -17.15 12.81
CA HIS A 40 7.10 -17.44 11.58
C HIS A 40 5.61 -17.07 11.70
N GLN A 41 5.02 -17.27 12.89
CA GLN A 41 3.62 -16.92 13.16
C GLN A 41 3.41 -15.41 13.15
N PHE A 42 4.36 -14.63 13.65
CA PHE A 42 4.32 -13.16 13.60
C PHE A 42 4.36 -12.66 12.16
N ILE A 43 5.31 -13.14 11.36
CA ILE A 43 5.43 -12.80 9.93
C ILE A 43 4.15 -13.19 9.18
N ALA A 44 3.64 -14.41 9.37
CA ALA A 44 2.40 -14.86 8.73
C ALA A 44 1.19 -13.98 9.11
N SER A 45 1.12 -13.55 10.37
CA SER A 45 0.06 -12.65 10.85
C SER A 45 0.16 -11.26 10.21
N LEU A 46 1.38 -10.73 10.06
CA LEU A 46 1.62 -9.47 9.35
C LEU A 46 1.24 -9.54 7.87
N VAL A 47 1.52 -10.66 7.19
CA VAL A 47 1.11 -10.86 5.79
C VAL A 47 -0.42 -10.80 5.63
N GLU A 48 -1.17 -11.46 6.51
CA GLU A 48 -2.63 -11.38 6.50
C GLU A 48 -3.13 -9.96 6.81
N LEU A 49 -2.48 -9.25 7.73
CA LEU A 49 -2.81 -7.88 8.07
C LEU A 49 -2.59 -6.95 6.87
N VAL A 50 -1.42 -7.01 6.23
CA VAL A 50 -1.08 -6.20 5.05
C VAL A 50 -2.02 -6.50 3.89
N TYR A 51 -2.34 -7.77 3.65
CA TYR A 51 -3.29 -8.17 2.61
C TYR A 51 -4.68 -7.55 2.85
N LYS A 52 -5.22 -7.67 4.07
CA LYS A 52 -6.52 -7.08 4.44
C LYS A 52 -6.50 -5.55 4.38
N GLN A 53 -5.39 -4.94 4.77
CA GLN A 53 -5.21 -3.49 4.71
C GLN A 53 -5.23 -3.00 3.25
N ALA A 54 -4.62 -3.75 2.32
CA ALA A 54 -4.65 -3.44 0.90
C ALA A 54 -6.08 -3.53 0.33
N GLU A 55 -6.88 -4.52 0.74
CA GLU A 55 -8.30 -4.60 0.37
C GLU A 55 -9.08 -3.37 0.87
N MET A 56 -8.88 -2.98 2.14
CA MET A 56 -9.52 -1.79 2.69
C MET A 56 -9.10 -0.51 1.95
N PHE A 57 -7.81 -0.36 1.62
CA PHE A 57 -7.32 0.78 0.86
C PHE A 57 -7.90 0.82 -0.56
N ALA A 58 -8.00 -0.31 -1.25
CA ALA A 58 -8.62 -0.37 -2.58
C ALA A 58 -10.06 0.15 -2.55
N THR A 59 -10.88 -0.34 -1.62
CA THR A 59 -12.27 0.12 -1.46
C THR A 59 -12.37 1.59 -1.07
N ASN A 60 -11.52 2.06 -0.16
CA ASN A 60 -11.52 3.47 0.25
C ASN A 60 -11.15 4.39 -0.92
N LEU A 61 -10.10 4.06 -1.66
CA LEU A 61 -9.63 4.85 -2.80
C LEU A 61 -10.68 4.93 -3.91
N GLU A 62 -11.32 3.80 -4.23
CA GLU A 62 -12.43 3.75 -5.19
C GLU A 62 -13.59 4.66 -4.74
N ASN A 63 -13.99 4.56 -3.47
CA ASN A 63 -15.08 5.37 -2.93
C ASN A 63 -14.76 6.87 -2.95
N PHE A 64 -13.52 7.27 -2.64
CA PHE A 64 -13.13 8.70 -2.66
C PHE A 64 -13.10 9.27 -4.08
N ALA A 65 -12.56 8.52 -5.04
CA ALA A 65 -12.58 8.93 -6.44
C ALA A 65 -14.03 9.04 -6.96
N ASN A 66 -14.85 8.04 -6.66
CA ASN A 66 -16.25 8.01 -7.08
C ASN A 66 -17.09 9.12 -6.43
N HIS A 67 -16.87 9.43 -5.15
CA HIS A 67 -17.55 10.54 -4.46
C HIS A 67 -17.28 11.90 -5.13
N ALA A 68 -16.12 12.05 -5.75
CA ALA A 68 -15.75 13.23 -6.53
C ALA A 68 -16.10 13.11 -8.03
N ASN A 69 -16.93 12.15 -8.43
CA ASN A 69 -17.31 11.85 -9.81
C ASN A 69 -16.12 11.57 -10.74
N ARG A 70 -15.07 10.92 -10.23
CA ARG A 70 -13.87 10.53 -10.99
C ARG A 70 -13.74 9.01 -11.06
N SER A 71 -13.28 8.51 -12.20
CA SER A 71 -12.87 7.10 -12.38
C SER A 71 -11.37 6.87 -12.15
N THR A 72 -10.60 7.94 -11.99
CA THR A 72 -9.14 7.90 -11.78
C THR A 72 -8.81 8.41 -10.39
N ILE A 73 -8.06 7.58 -9.63
CA ILE A 73 -7.54 7.89 -8.30
C ILE A 73 -6.45 8.96 -8.42
N THR A 74 -6.49 9.93 -7.51
CA THR A 74 -5.59 11.08 -7.44
C THR A 74 -4.82 11.10 -6.10
N ILE A 75 -3.81 11.96 -6.01
CA ILE A 75 -3.02 12.16 -4.78
C ILE A 75 -3.92 12.56 -3.60
N ASN A 76 -4.98 13.33 -3.84
CA ASN A 76 -5.90 13.75 -2.79
C ASN A 76 -6.68 12.57 -2.17
N ASP A 77 -7.02 11.56 -2.98
CA ASP A 77 -7.69 10.35 -2.49
C ASP A 77 -6.76 9.54 -1.57
N VAL A 78 -5.47 9.47 -1.92
CA VAL A 78 -4.44 8.81 -1.10
C VAL A 78 -4.21 9.56 0.22
N LYS A 79 -4.07 10.89 0.18
CA LYS A 79 -3.98 11.71 1.40
C LYS A 79 -5.20 11.53 2.31
N LEU A 80 -6.39 11.34 1.72
CA LEU A 80 -7.61 11.11 2.49
C LEU A 80 -7.62 9.74 3.19
N CYS A 81 -6.89 8.74 2.69
CA CYS A 81 -6.70 7.45 3.37
C CYS A 81 -5.94 7.57 4.69
N SER A 82 -4.99 8.50 4.80
CA SER A 82 -4.20 8.73 6.02
C SER A 82 -4.89 9.62 7.07
N ARG A 83 -6.08 10.18 6.78
CA ARG A 83 -6.73 11.22 7.61
C ARG A 83 -7.00 10.89 9.07
N ARG A 84 -6.94 9.60 9.46
CA ARG A 84 -7.21 9.16 10.84
C ARG A 84 -6.00 9.25 11.76
N ASN A 85 -4.81 9.49 11.20
CA ASN A 85 -3.57 9.66 11.93
C ASN A 85 -2.89 10.92 11.40
N ASP A 86 -2.87 11.98 12.21
CA ASP A 86 -2.39 13.31 11.80
C ASP A 86 -0.91 13.32 11.42
N GLU A 87 -0.08 12.57 12.15
CA GLU A 87 1.34 12.44 11.87
C GLU A 87 1.57 11.72 10.54
N LEU A 88 0.88 10.59 10.32
CA LEU A 88 0.93 9.87 9.05
C LEU A 88 0.41 10.75 7.90
N ASN A 89 -0.67 11.50 8.10
CA ASN A 89 -1.22 12.39 7.09
C ASN A 89 -0.23 13.51 6.72
N THR A 90 0.48 14.04 7.71
CA THR A 90 1.53 15.03 7.49
C THR A 90 2.64 14.43 6.65
N HIS A 91 3.17 13.28 7.04
CA HIS A 91 4.26 12.61 6.33
C HIS A 91 3.89 12.26 4.87
N ILE A 92 2.69 11.71 4.66
CA ILE A 92 2.19 11.41 3.31
C ILE A 92 1.97 12.68 2.48
N SER A 93 1.53 13.77 3.11
CA SER A 93 1.34 15.07 2.44
C SER A 93 2.66 15.68 1.99
N GLU A 94 3.69 15.63 2.82
CA GLU A 94 5.03 16.10 2.49
C GLU A 94 5.64 15.28 1.36
N PHE A 95 5.52 13.94 1.43
CA PHE A 95 5.98 13.06 0.37
C PHE A 95 5.26 13.36 -0.96
N ALA A 96 3.94 13.57 -0.92
CA ALA A 96 3.16 13.96 -2.09
C ALA A 96 3.62 15.28 -2.70
N ASN A 97 3.92 16.30 -1.88
CA ASN A 97 4.42 17.58 -2.36
C ASN A 97 5.78 17.41 -3.05
N SER A 98 6.68 16.60 -2.48
CA SER A 98 7.99 16.32 -3.10
C SER A 98 7.87 15.70 -4.50
N ILE A 99 6.89 14.80 -4.72
CA ILE A 99 6.63 14.20 -6.03
C ILE A 99 6.13 15.25 -7.03
N ILE A 100 5.27 16.18 -6.59
CA ILE A 100 4.73 17.26 -7.43
C ILE A 100 5.86 18.19 -7.88
N GLU A 101 6.74 18.59 -6.97
CA GLU A 101 7.92 19.43 -7.25
C GLU A 101 8.89 18.74 -8.23
N GLN A 102 9.17 17.44 -8.03
CA GLN A 102 10.00 16.66 -8.94
C GLN A 102 9.41 16.57 -10.36
N ARG A 103 8.08 16.55 -10.49
CA ARG A 103 7.42 16.56 -11.82
C ARG A 103 7.53 17.92 -12.49
N ALA A 104 7.35 19.01 -11.73
CA ALA A 104 7.48 20.37 -12.25
C ALA A 104 8.90 20.63 -12.80
N THR A 105 9.94 20.24 -12.05
CA THR A 105 11.34 20.40 -12.46
C THR A 105 11.73 19.55 -13.68
N ARG A 106 11.10 18.39 -13.87
CA ARG A 106 11.30 17.56 -15.08
C ARG A 106 10.63 18.15 -16.31
N SER A 107 9.51 18.85 -16.14
CA SER A 107 8.81 19.53 -17.24
C SER A 107 9.61 20.72 -17.74
N SER A 108 10.17 21.54 -16.84
CA SER A 108 10.99 22.71 -17.21
C SER A 108 12.33 22.36 -17.86
N LYS A 109 12.81 21.11 -17.75
CA LYS A 109 14.01 20.61 -18.43
C LYS A 109 13.76 20.09 -19.86
N ARG A 110 12.49 19.94 -20.25
CA ARG A 110 12.09 19.42 -21.57
C ARG A 110 11.73 20.53 -22.57
N GLU A 111 11.57 21.76 -22.08
CA GLU A 111 11.45 22.99 -22.86
C GLU A 111 12.83 23.60 -23.11
#